data_AF-A0A2G5PDS1-F1
#
_entry.id   AF-A0A2G5PDS1-F1
#
_cell.length_a   1.000
_cell.length_b   1.000
_cell.length_c   1.000
_cell.angle_alpha   90.00
_cell.angle_beta   90.00
_cell.angle_gamma   90.00
#
_symmetry.space_group_name_H-M   'P 1'
#
loop_
_entity.id
_entity.type
_entity.pdbx_description
1 polymer ?
#
loop_
_entity_poly.entity_id
_entity_poly.type
_entity_poly.pdbx_seq_one_letter_code
_entity_poly.pdbx_strand_id
1 'polypeptide(L)'
;MRTRPLRIALHTEPEGWVELTNSAADPGEITRLRVGALSDAARLAAASARPAFVDVDVVLADSVNQAFLEFTELHPQWSPGARADALAHPGTSATLAGLLWDIWAARVADGVTLRSADPEQLLRRIVDEVIPLLESRGLPLELGARAS
;
A
#
# COMPACT_ATOMS: atom_id res chain seq x y z
N MET A 1 -19.16 -17.06 -1.54
CA MET A 1 -18.67 -15.80 -0.91
C MET A 1 -18.02 -14.97 -2.01
N ARG A 2 -18.46 -13.74 -2.26
CA ARG A 2 -17.76 -12.84 -3.21
C ARG A 2 -16.50 -12.33 -2.51
N THR A 3 -15.32 -12.68 -3.01
CA THR A 3 -14.06 -12.04 -2.60
C THR A 3 -14.09 -10.59 -3.06
N ARG A 4 -13.86 -9.65 -2.14
CA ARG A 4 -13.79 -8.23 -2.50
C ARG A 4 -12.42 -7.94 -3.13
N PRO A 5 -12.34 -7.08 -4.16
CA PRO A 5 -11.06 -6.65 -4.71
C PRO A 5 -10.24 -5.90 -3.67
N LEU A 6 -8.91 -6.02 -3.73
CA LEU A 6 -8.04 -5.17 -2.92
C LEU A 6 -8.11 -3.74 -3.46
N ARG A 7 -8.21 -2.78 -2.54
CA ARG A 7 -8.19 -1.37 -2.90
C ARG A 7 -6.81 -0.76 -2.68
N ILE A 8 -6.27 -0.06 -3.68
CA ILE A 8 -4.95 0.55 -3.65
C ILE A 8 -5.11 2.05 -3.88
N ALA A 9 -4.58 2.82 -2.93
CA ALA A 9 -4.45 4.26 -3.01
C ALA A 9 -2.98 4.67 -3.03
N LEU A 10 -2.69 5.81 -3.65
CA LEU A 10 -1.41 6.48 -3.61
C LEU A 10 -1.58 7.85 -2.92
N HIS A 11 -0.73 8.14 -1.93
CA HIS A 11 -0.67 9.48 -1.33
C HIS A 11 0.07 10.44 -2.24
N THR A 12 -0.54 11.59 -2.52
CA THR A 12 -0.03 12.64 -3.42
C THR A 12 -0.19 14.00 -2.76
N GLU A 13 0.91 14.71 -2.53
CA GLU A 13 0.88 16.11 -2.09
C GLU A 13 0.65 17.03 -3.31
N PRO A 14 -0.04 18.18 -3.17
CA PRO A 14 -0.76 18.69 -2.00
C PRO A 14 -2.20 18.17 -1.87
N GLU A 15 -2.66 17.37 -2.83
CA GLU A 15 -4.08 17.09 -3.10
C GLU A 15 -4.70 15.97 -2.25
N GLY A 16 -3.90 15.26 -1.45
CA GLY A 16 -4.35 14.18 -0.57
C GLY A 16 -3.95 12.80 -1.09
N TRP A 17 -4.92 11.95 -1.47
CA TRP A 17 -4.63 10.61 -1.99
C TRP A 17 -5.53 10.30 -3.19
N VAL A 18 -5.01 9.46 -4.09
CA VAL A 18 -5.69 9.02 -5.31
C VAL A 18 -5.92 7.52 -5.23
N GLU A 19 -7.17 7.09 -5.36
CA GLU A 19 -7.48 5.66 -5.48
C GLU A 19 -7.23 5.16 -6.90
N LEU A 20 -6.39 4.14 -7.03
CA LEU A 20 -6.01 3.52 -8.30
C LEU A 20 -6.98 2.41 -8.73
N THR A 21 -7.69 1.79 -7.79
CA THR A 21 -8.48 0.55 -8.02
C THR A 21 -9.96 0.67 -7.68
N ASN A 22 -10.48 1.86 -7.32
CA ASN A 22 -11.91 2.15 -7.24
C ASN A 22 -12.11 3.64 -6.94
N SER A 23 -12.54 4.45 -7.90
CA SER A 23 -12.76 5.89 -7.64
C SER A 23 -14.13 6.21 -7.01
N ALA A 24 -14.89 5.21 -6.54
CA ALA A 24 -16.28 5.41 -6.10
C ALA A 24 -16.49 5.72 -4.61
N ALA A 25 -15.50 5.52 -3.73
CA ALA A 25 -15.65 5.92 -2.33
C ALA A 25 -15.17 7.35 -2.10
N ASP A 26 -15.95 8.12 -1.35
CA ASP A 26 -15.49 9.42 -0.85
C ASP A 26 -14.32 9.21 0.12
N PRO A 27 -13.18 9.89 -0.06
CA PRO A 27 -12.09 9.91 0.89
C PRO A 27 -12.49 10.14 2.35
N GLY A 28 -13.55 10.93 2.61
CA GLY A 28 -14.08 11.19 3.94
C GLY A 28 -14.76 9.97 4.60
N GLU A 29 -15.07 8.93 3.83
CA GLU A 29 -15.72 7.70 4.29
C GLU A 29 -14.71 6.57 4.59
N ILE A 30 -13.41 6.82 4.48
CA ILE A 30 -12.37 5.82 4.74
C ILE A 30 -11.68 6.09 6.08
N THR A 31 -11.47 5.02 6.85
CA THR A 31 -10.66 5.07 8.07
C THR A 31 -9.20 4.78 7.72
N ARG A 32 -8.32 5.76 7.92
CA ARG A 32 -6.88 5.61 7.69
C ARG A 32 -6.21 5.03 8.93
N LEU A 33 -5.46 3.96 8.75
CA LEU A 33 -4.75 3.24 9.80
C LEU A 33 -3.25 3.40 9.59
N ARG A 34 -2.62 4.23 10.42
CA ARG A 34 -1.17 4.38 10.46
C ARG A 34 -0.63 3.61 11.67
N VAL A 35 -0.12 2.42 11.42
CA VAL A 35 0.40 1.50 12.44
C VAL A 35 1.61 0.75 11.89
N GLY A 36 2.58 0.40 12.76
CA GLY A 36 3.80 -0.31 12.36
C GLY A 36 3.68 -1.82 12.19
N ALA A 37 2.49 -2.41 12.36
CA ALA A 37 2.31 -3.85 12.33
C ALA A 37 0.99 -4.26 11.66
N LEU A 38 1.06 -5.28 10.80
CA LEU A 38 -0.10 -5.85 10.12
C LEU A 38 -1.14 -6.41 11.11
N SER A 39 -0.69 -6.98 12.23
CA SER A 39 -1.59 -7.47 13.29
C SER A 39 -2.40 -6.35 13.94
N ASP A 40 -1.79 -5.17 14.15
CA ASP A 40 -2.50 -4.00 14.66
C ASP A 40 -3.46 -3.45 13.60
N ALA A 41 -3.04 -3.41 12.33
CA ALA A 41 -3.90 -3.00 11.23
C ALA A 41 -5.15 -3.89 11.14
N ALA A 42 -4.98 -5.22 11.17
CA ALA A 42 -6.08 -6.18 11.16
C ALA A 42 -7.06 -5.99 12.32
N ARG A 43 -6.53 -5.79 13.53
CA ARG A 43 -7.34 -5.57 14.73
C ARG A 43 -8.16 -4.28 14.63
N LEU A 44 -7.54 -3.19 14.17
CA LEU A 44 -8.21 -1.89 14.04
C LEU A 44 -9.20 -1.87 12.87
N ALA A 45 -8.86 -2.50 11.74
CA ALA A 45 -9.74 -2.63 10.60
C ALA A 45 -11.01 -3.42 10.95
N ALA A 46 -10.88 -4.53 11.68
CA ALA A 46 -12.02 -5.32 12.14
C ALA A 46 -12.95 -4.55 13.12
N ALA A 47 -12.42 -3.55 13.83
CA ALA A 47 -13.20 -2.68 14.71
C ALA A 47 -13.77 -1.44 14.01
N SER A 48 -13.41 -1.20 12.75
CA SER A 48 -13.84 -0.02 12.00
C SER A 48 -15.25 -0.19 11.44
N ALA A 49 -16.09 0.83 11.63
CA ALA A 49 -17.42 0.90 11.02
C ALA A 49 -17.39 1.30 9.53
N ARG A 50 -16.23 1.76 9.05
CA ARG A 50 -15.98 2.24 7.69
C ARG A 50 -14.87 1.42 7.04
N PRO A 51 -14.78 1.36 5.70
CA PRO A 51 -13.64 0.74 5.03
C PRO A 51 -12.32 1.27 5.59
N ALA A 52 -11.43 0.36 5.95
CA ALA A 52 -10.16 0.70 6.59
C ALA A 52 -9.00 0.55 5.59
N PHE A 53 -8.19 1.60 5.47
CA PHE A 53 -7.00 1.62 4.60
C PHE A 53 -5.76 1.71 5.48
N VAL A 54 -4.83 0.77 5.31
CA VAL A 54 -3.56 0.81 6.02
C VAL A 54 -2.52 1.62 5.26
N ASP A 55 -1.84 2.53 5.96
CA ASP A 55 -0.76 3.33 5.42
C ASP A 55 0.54 2.49 5.35
N VAL A 56 1.17 2.50 4.18
CA VAL A 56 2.46 1.85 3.94
C VAL A 56 3.41 2.88 3.33
N ASP A 57 4.50 3.17 4.03
CA ASP A 57 5.60 3.98 3.52
C ASP A 57 6.49 3.06 2.64
N VAL A 58 6.65 3.41 1.37
CA VAL A 58 7.20 2.55 0.31
C VAL A 58 8.41 3.22 -0.32
N VAL A 59 9.49 2.45 -0.48
CA VAL A 59 10.60 2.75 -1.38
C VAL A 59 10.81 1.53 -2.26
N LEU A 60 10.81 1.75 -3.58
CA LEU A 60 11.04 0.70 -4.57
C LEU A 60 12.37 0.93 -5.29
N ALA A 61 13.23 -0.09 -5.26
CA ALA A 61 14.45 -0.15 -6.05
C ALA A 61 14.53 -1.49 -6.79
N ASP A 62 15.53 -1.64 -7.65
CA ASP A 62 15.73 -2.87 -8.44
C ASP A 62 16.24 -4.03 -7.58
N SER A 63 16.72 -3.74 -6.36
CA SER A 63 17.08 -4.74 -5.36
C SER A 63 16.63 -4.33 -3.95
N VAL A 64 16.35 -5.32 -3.10
CA VAL A 64 15.98 -5.11 -1.70
C VAL A 64 17.07 -4.34 -0.95
N ASN A 65 18.34 -4.67 -1.17
CA ASN A 65 19.45 -3.98 -0.51
C ASN A 65 19.47 -2.48 -0.82
N GLN A 66 19.27 -2.09 -2.09
CA GLN A 66 19.21 -0.68 -2.47
C GLN A 66 18.02 0.03 -1.83
N ALA A 67 16.83 -0.60 -1.86
CA ALA A 67 15.64 0.01 -1.26
C ALA A 67 15.79 0.22 0.25
N PHE A 68 16.45 -0.69 0.97
CA PHE A 68 16.73 -0.53 2.39
C PHE A 68 17.73 0.60 2.67
N LEU A 69 18.77 0.74 1.83
CA LEU A 69 19.71 1.86 1.95
C LEU A 69 18.99 3.19 1.75
N GLU A 70 18.24 3.34 0.66
CA GLU A 70 17.47 4.54 0.33
C GLU A 70 16.43 4.87 1.43
N PHE A 71 15.70 3.87 1.92
CA PHE A 71 14.73 4.07 2.99
C PHE A 71 15.39 4.52 4.30
N THR A 72 16.56 3.98 4.63
CA THR A 72 17.32 4.37 5.83
C THR A 72 17.87 5.79 5.70
N GLU A 73 18.28 6.21 4.50
CA GLU A 73 18.71 7.58 4.22
C GLU A 73 17.55 8.58 4.40
N LEU A 74 16.35 8.24 3.91
CA LEU A 74 15.14 9.05 4.09
C LEU A 74 14.62 9.03 5.53
N HIS A 75 14.86 7.94 6.26
CA HIS A 75 14.40 7.73 7.62
C HIS A 75 15.55 7.29 8.56
N PRO A 76 16.46 8.20 8.96
CA PRO A 76 17.65 7.84 9.73
C PRO A 76 17.40 7.20 11.10
N GLN A 77 16.18 7.36 11.64
CA GLN A 77 15.76 6.76 12.92
C GLN A 77 15.09 5.40 12.75
N TRP A 78 14.83 4.99 11.50
CA TRP A 78 14.22 3.70 11.20
C TRP A 78 15.28 2.60 11.15
N SER A 79 14.92 1.41 11.61
CA SER A 79 15.71 0.21 11.40
C SER A 79 14.81 -1.02 11.22
N PRO A 80 15.27 -2.06 10.52
CA PRO A 80 14.48 -3.27 10.30
C PRO A 80 14.06 -3.91 11.62
N GLY A 81 12.75 -4.17 11.78
CA GLY A 81 12.19 -4.80 12.98
C GLY A 81 12.02 -3.85 14.19
N ALA A 82 12.45 -2.59 14.08
CA ALA A 82 12.10 -1.59 15.10
C ALA A 82 10.61 -1.26 15.06
N ARG A 83 10.09 -0.86 16.22
CA ARG A 83 8.71 -0.36 16.31
C ARG A 83 8.63 0.95 15.53
N ALA A 84 7.84 0.96 14.47
CA ALA A 84 7.56 2.14 13.66
C ALA A 84 6.11 2.60 13.87
N ASP A 85 5.85 3.86 13.57
CA ASP A 85 4.49 4.42 13.61
C ASP A 85 3.66 4.03 12.37
N ALA A 86 4.32 3.55 11.31
CA ALA A 86 3.70 3.09 10.07
C ALA A 86 4.41 1.85 9.54
N LEU A 87 3.70 1.07 8.72
CA LEU A 87 4.32 -0.02 7.98
C LEU A 87 5.31 0.56 6.99
N ALA A 88 6.53 0.04 6.99
CA ALA A 88 7.56 0.37 6.04
C ALA A 88 7.76 -0.82 5.09
N HIS A 89 7.82 -0.54 3.80
CA HIS A 89 8.12 -1.51 2.76
C HIS A 89 9.22 -0.99 1.83
N PRO A 90 10.49 -1.00 2.27
CA PRO A 90 11.63 -0.94 1.37
C PRO A 90 11.77 -2.27 0.62
N GLY A 91 11.67 -2.26 -0.71
CA GLY A 91 11.80 -3.49 -1.49
C GLY A 91 11.78 -3.30 -2.99
N THR A 92 11.38 -4.36 -3.69
CA THR A 92 11.17 -4.35 -5.14
C THR A 92 9.67 -4.39 -5.45
N SER A 93 9.28 -4.12 -6.69
CA SER A 93 7.88 -4.26 -7.12
C SER A 93 7.33 -5.66 -6.85
N ALA A 94 8.17 -6.70 -6.94
CA ALA A 94 7.79 -8.07 -6.64
C ALA A 94 7.51 -8.31 -5.15
N THR A 95 8.32 -7.74 -4.25
CA THR A 95 8.07 -7.86 -2.81
C THR A 95 6.87 -7.02 -2.38
N LEU A 96 6.63 -5.86 -3.03
CA LEU A 96 5.43 -5.06 -2.79
C LEU A 96 4.17 -5.81 -3.23
N ALA A 97 4.17 -6.41 -4.42
CA ALA A 97 3.06 -7.25 -4.86
C ALA A 97 2.77 -8.41 -3.89
N GLY A 98 3.82 -9.02 -3.31
CA GLY A 98 3.68 -10.02 -2.26
C GLY A 98 3.00 -9.48 -1.00
N LEU A 99 3.47 -8.34 -0.48
CA LEU A 99 2.84 -7.70 0.69
C LEU A 99 1.37 -7.36 0.44
N LEU A 100 1.05 -6.79 -0.73
CA LEU A 100 -0.33 -6.43 -1.08
C LEU A 100 -1.22 -7.68 -1.19
N TRP A 101 -0.70 -8.75 -1.77
CA TRP A 101 -1.37 -10.04 -1.79
C TRP A 101 -1.65 -10.56 -0.38
N ASP A 102 -0.66 -10.51 0.52
CA ASP A 102 -0.82 -10.97 1.90
C ASP A 102 -1.85 -10.15 2.68
N ILE A 103 -1.86 -8.82 2.50
CA ILE A 103 -2.86 -7.92 3.08
C ILE A 103 -4.27 -8.32 2.65
N TRP A 104 -4.45 -8.61 1.35
CA TRP A 104 -5.73 -9.05 0.81
C TRP A 104 -6.13 -10.46 1.27
N ALA A 105 -5.22 -11.42 1.14
CA ALA A 105 -5.46 -12.84 1.42
C ALA A 105 -5.77 -13.08 2.91
N ALA A 106 -5.05 -12.38 3.80
CA ALA A 106 -5.27 -12.43 5.25
C ALA A 106 -6.38 -11.47 5.72
N ARG A 107 -6.99 -10.68 4.81
CA ARG A 107 -8.03 -9.68 5.11
C ARG A 107 -7.60 -8.70 6.20
N VAL A 108 -6.36 -8.21 6.11
CA VAL A 108 -5.80 -7.25 7.07
C VAL A 108 -6.56 -5.92 7.02
N ALA A 109 -6.94 -5.47 5.83
CA ALA A 109 -7.64 -4.21 5.62
C ALA A 109 -8.49 -4.27 4.35
N ASP A 110 -9.41 -3.32 4.17
CA ASP A 110 -10.18 -3.19 2.92
C ASP A 110 -9.32 -2.62 1.78
N GLY A 111 -8.25 -1.90 2.13
CA GLY A 111 -7.30 -1.35 1.18
C GLY A 111 -6.00 -0.89 1.81
N VAL A 112 -5.14 -0.33 0.97
CA VAL A 112 -3.86 0.25 1.35
C VAL A 112 -3.76 1.68 0.83
N THR A 113 -3.05 2.54 1.56
CA THR A 113 -2.49 3.76 0.97
C THR A 113 -0.98 3.70 0.97
N LEU A 114 -0.42 3.71 -0.24
CA LEU A 114 1.02 3.73 -0.48
C LEU A 114 1.53 5.16 -0.43
N ARG A 115 2.64 5.37 0.27
CA ARG A 115 3.25 6.68 0.50
C ARG A 115 4.71 6.61 0.07
N SER A 116 5.18 7.59 -0.70
CA SER A 116 6.56 7.66 -1.17
C SER A 116 7.02 9.11 -1.19
N ALA A 117 8.33 9.32 -1.06
CA ALA A 117 8.95 10.62 -1.31
C ALA A 117 8.85 11.03 -2.79
N ASP A 118 8.77 10.04 -3.69
CA ASP A 118 8.51 10.23 -5.13
C ASP A 118 7.25 9.44 -5.52
N PRO A 119 6.05 10.05 -5.38
CA PRO A 119 4.79 9.39 -5.71
C PRO A 119 4.62 9.16 -7.21
N GLU A 120 5.18 10.01 -8.08
CA GLU A 120 5.08 9.82 -9.53
C GLU A 120 5.87 8.61 -10.01
N GLN A 121 7.10 8.43 -9.50
CA GLN A 121 7.91 7.26 -9.79
C GLN A 121 7.27 5.98 -9.24
N LEU A 122 6.70 6.06 -8.03
CA LEU A 122 5.96 4.95 -7.45
C LEU A 122 4.73 4.59 -8.28
N LEU A 123 3.96 5.58 -8.76
CA LEU A 123 2.80 5.35 -9.63
C LEU A 123 3.18 4.56 -10.89
N ARG A 124 4.25 4.99 -11.58
CA ARG A 124 4.76 4.28 -12.78
C ARG A 124 5.09 2.83 -12.47
N ARG A 125 5.87 2.57 -11.40
CA ARG A 125 6.23 1.21 -10.97
C ARG A 125 4.99 0.38 -10.59
N ILE A 126 3.97 1.00 -9.97
CA ILE A 126 2.73 0.30 -9.62
C ILE A 126 1.99 -0.17 -10.87
N VAL A 127 1.80 0.73 -11.84
CA VAL A 127 1.08 0.43 -13.10
C VAL A 127 1.86 -0.56 -13.96
N ASP A 128 3.16 -0.34 -14.14
CA ASP A 128 3.97 -1.10 -15.09
C ASP A 128 4.45 -2.45 -14.53
N GLU A 129 4.60 -2.57 -13.20
CA GLU A 129 5.23 -3.75 -12.59
C GLU A 129 4.34 -4.42 -11.53
N VAL A 130 3.79 -3.67 -10.57
CA VAL A 130 3.08 -4.27 -9.41
C VAL A 130 1.72 -4.82 -9.80
N ILE A 131 0.90 -4.06 -10.55
CA ILE A 131 -0.43 -4.49 -11.00
C ILE A 131 -0.34 -5.78 -11.85
N PRO A 132 0.51 -5.88 -12.88
CA PRO A 132 0.68 -7.12 -13.63
C PRO A 132 1.06 -8.32 -12.75
N LEU A 133 1.89 -8.09 -11.73
CA LEU A 133 2.28 -9.11 -10.76
C LEU A 133 1.12 -9.54 -9.83
N LEU A 134 0.17 -8.66 -9.53
CA LEU A 134 -1.03 -9.00 -8.77
C LEU A 134 -2.04 -9.74 -9.64
N GLU A 135 -2.26 -9.29 -10.87
CA GLU A 135 -3.15 -9.93 -11.83
C GLU A 135 -2.70 -11.35 -12.20
N SER A 136 -1.40 -11.55 -12.44
CA SER A 136 -0.83 -12.88 -12.69
C SER A 136 -1.00 -13.88 -11.54
N ARG A 137 -1.20 -13.38 -10.31
CA ARG A 137 -1.54 -14.19 -9.13
C ARG A 137 -3.05 -14.42 -8.96
N GLY A 138 -3.87 -13.84 -9.85
CA GLY A 138 -5.33 -13.94 -9.82
C GLY A 138 -5.99 -13.01 -8.80
N LEU A 139 -5.32 -11.93 -8.39
CA LEU A 139 -5.91 -10.97 -7.46
C LEU A 139 -6.94 -10.12 -8.24
N PRO A 140 -8.21 -10.08 -7.80
CA PRO A 140 -9.20 -9.22 -8.44
C PRO A 140 -8.88 -7.75 -8.13
N LEU A 141 -8.55 -6.98 -9.17
CA LEU A 141 -8.37 -5.54 -9.14
C LEU A 141 -9.41 -4.88 -10.04
N GLU A 142 -9.92 -3.70 -9.65
CA GLU A 142 -10.85 -2.91 -10.46
C GLU A 142 -10.23 -1.55 -10.80
N LEU A 143 -9.28 -1.49 -11.72
CA LEU A 143 -8.57 -0.23 -12.02
C LEU A 143 -9.53 0.93 -12.31
N GLY A 144 -9.30 2.06 -11.63
CA GLY A 144 -10.05 3.30 -11.81
C GLY A 144 -9.51 4.13 -12.98
N ALA A 145 -10.31 5.07 -13.48
CA ALA A 145 -9.98 5.91 -14.64
C ALA A 145 -8.70 6.75 -14.48
N ARG A 146 -8.17 6.90 -13.27
CA ARG A 146 -6.91 7.61 -12.97
C ARG A 146 -5.65 6.73 -13.06
N ALA A 147 -5.83 5.42 -13.26
CA ALA A 147 -4.76 4.45 -13.45
C ALA A 147 -4.59 4.04 -14.92
N SER A 148 -5.33 4.67 -15.84
CA SER A 148 -5.38 4.38 -17.29
C SER A 148 -4.63 5.41 -18.14
#